data_AF-A0A914CCW1-F1
#
_entry.id   AF-A0A914CCW1-F1
#
_cell.length_a   1.000
_cell.length_b   1.000
_cell.length_c   1.000
_cell.angle_alpha   90.00
_cell.angle_beta   90.00
_cell.angle_gamma   90.00
#
_symmetry.space_group_name_H-M   'P 1'
#
loop_
_entity.id
_entity.type
_entity.pdbx_description
1 polymer ?
#
loop_
_entity_poly.entity_id
_entity_poly.type
_entity_poly.pdbx_seq_one_letter_code
_entity_poly.pdbx_strand_id
1 'polypeptide(L)'
;MASLSAGYIAFMGYFPASQIKLVTYGQPRVGDLAYANYIDSTIPFAYRVVHKDDMVPHLPPIWLEMGDWSNYTHHKSEIWYNNNMAVGQPYVECDVNESNQCSNQLEGNLFDLSTIDHDYYFNISVGFSVDGCPNYNPGGRASHVGETRHKFMLKH
;
A
#
# COMPACT_ATOMS: atom_id res chain seq x y z
N MET A 1 1.83 -8.81 2.67
CA MET A 1 1.82 -10.08 1.91
C MET A 1 1.89 -9.89 0.40
N ALA A 2 1.09 -9.00 -0.21
CA ALA A 2 1.04 -8.85 -1.68
C ALA A 2 2.40 -8.60 -2.34
N SER A 3 3.28 -7.76 -1.77
CA SER A 3 4.62 -7.53 -2.35
C SER A 3 5.53 -8.76 -2.32
N LEU A 4 5.47 -9.58 -1.26
CA LEU A 4 6.20 -10.85 -1.21
C LEU A 4 5.68 -11.80 -2.27
N SER A 5 4.37 -11.91 -2.43
CA SER A 5 3.75 -12.75 -3.46
C SER A 5 4.12 -12.29 -4.86
N ALA A 6 4.07 -10.98 -5.14
CA ALA A 6 4.43 -10.42 -6.43
C ALA A 6 5.92 -10.64 -6.74
N GLY A 7 6.80 -10.39 -5.76
CA GLY A 7 8.23 -10.67 -5.87
C GLY A 7 8.49 -12.16 -6.12
N TYR A 8 7.81 -13.06 -5.41
CA TYR A 8 7.95 -14.50 -5.59
C TYR A 8 7.48 -14.97 -6.98
N ILE A 9 6.35 -14.45 -7.46
CA ILE A 9 5.84 -14.76 -8.80
C ILE A 9 6.84 -14.32 -9.88
N ALA A 10 7.44 -13.14 -9.72
CA ALA A 10 8.46 -12.63 -10.63
C ALA A 10 9.74 -13.47 -10.56
N PHE A 11 10.20 -13.80 -9.35
CA PHE A 11 11.38 -14.64 -9.11
C PHE A 11 11.27 -16.02 -9.75
N MET A 12 10.12 -16.69 -9.57
CA MET A 12 9.87 -18.01 -10.12
C MET A 12 9.64 -17.99 -11.64
N GLY A 13 9.44 -16.81 -12.24
CA GLY A 13 9.20 -16.67 -13.67
C GLY A 13 7.84 -17.20 -14.12
N TYR A 14 6.84 -17.25 -13.24
CA TYR A 14 5.49 -17.69 -13.63
C TYR A 14 4.82 -16.73 -14.62
N PHE A 15 5.14 -15.44 -14.51
CA PHE A 15 4.74 -14.40 -15.44
C PHE A 15 5.93 -13.47 -15.74
N PRO A 16 6.01 -12.90 -16.95
CA PRO A 16 6.96 -11.82 -17.21
C PRO A 16 6.72 -10.67 -16.23
N ALA A 17 7.79 -10.14 -15.62
CA ALA A 17 7.63 -9.13 -14.57
C ALA A 17 6.96 -7.83 -15.07
N SER A 18 7.06 -7.53 -16.37
CA SER A 18 6.34 -6.44 -17.04
C SER A 18 4.82 -6.62 -17.08
N GLN A 19 4.30 -7.82 -16.83
CA GLN A 19 2.87 -8.10 -16.73
C GLN A 19 2.35 -8.09 -15.29
N ILE A 20 3.24 -7.95 -14.30
CA ILE A 20 2.88 -7.91 -12.89
C ILE A 20 2.61 -6.45 -12.50
N LYS A 21 1.41 -6.21 -11.96
CA LYS A 21 1.05 -4.93 -11.34
C LYS A 21 0.88 -5.15 -9.84
N LEU A 22 1.78 -4.56 -9.05
CA LEU A 22 1.71 -4.57 -7.59
C LEU A 22 1.10 -3.25 -7.12
N VAL A 23 -0.08 -3.33 -6.50
CA VAL A 23 -0.70 -2.23 -5.78
C VAL A 23 -1.06 -2.71 -4.39
N THR A 24 -0.64 -1.96 -3.38
CA THR A 24 -0.95 -2.26 -1.98
C THR A 24 -1.56 -1.05 -1.29
N TYR A 25 -2.37 -1.30 -0.27
CA TYR A 25 -3.02 -0.28 0.55
C TYR A 25 -2.53 -0.47 1.98
N GLY A 26 -2.01 0.59 2.60
CA GLY A 26 -1.53 0.53 3.98
C GLY A 26 -0.43 -0.51 4.20
N GLN A 27 0.45 -0.72 3.21
CA GLN A 27 1.47 -1.77 3.29
C GLN A 27 2.48 -1.46 4.39
N PRO A 28 2.68 -2.34 5.39
CA PRO A 28 3.79 -2.23 6.34
C PRO A 28 5.12 -2.51 5.63
N ARG A 29 6.25 -2.13 6.25
CA ARG A 29 7.57 -2.48 5.76
C ARG A 29 7.72 -4.00 5.77
N VAL A 30 8.26 -4.55 4.68
CA VAL A 30 8.21 -5.99 4.42
C VAL A 30 9.57 -6.65 4.51
N GLY A 31 10.63 -5.95 4.11
CA GLY A 31 11.98 -6.48 4.09
C GLY A 31 12.98 -5.34 4.17
N ASP A 32 14.26 -5.71 4.03
CA ASP A 32 15.36 -4.75 4.10
C ASP A 32 15.54 -3.96 2.79
N LEU A 33 16.55 -3.10 2.75
CA LEU A 33 16.92 -2.35 1.54
C LEU A 33 17.21 -3.26 0.33
N ALA A 34 17.75 -4.46 0.53
CA ALA A 34 18.00 -5.40 -0.57
C ALA A 34 16.69 -5.91 -1.17
N TYR A 35 15.72 -6.23 -0.32
CA TYR A 35 14.37 -6.59 -0.77
C TYR A 35 13.66 -5.42 -1.48
N ALA A 36 13.74 -4.20 -0.95
CA ALA A 36 13.17 -3.02 -1.60
C ALA A 36 13.74 -2.82 -3.01
N ASN A 37 15.07 -2.84 -3.14
CA ASN A 37 15.76 -2.73 -4.43
C ASN A 37 15.40 -3.86 -5.39
N TYR A 38 15.18 -5.08 -4.89
CA TYR A 38 14.72 -6.20 -5.70
C TYR A 38 13.33 -5.94 -6.30
N ILE A 39 12.38 -5.47 -5.51
CA ILE A 39 11.03 -5.12 -6.01
C ILE A 39 11.13 -3.98 -7.02
N ASP A 40 11.86 -2.91 -6.70
CA ASP A 40 11.99 -1.71 -7.55
C ASP A 40 12.63 -2.01 -8.91
N SER A 41 13.58 -2.95 -8.95
CA SER A 41 14.26 -3.36 -10.19
C SER A 41 13.50 -4.43 -10.97
N THR A 42 12.65 -5.22 -10.31
CA THR A 42 11.98 -6.36 -10.94
C THR A 42 10.58 -6.01 -11.45
N ILE A 43 9.78 -5.26 -10.69
CA ILE A 43 8.37 -5.00 -10.98
C ILE A 43 8.19 -3.52 -11.33
N PRO A 44 8.07 -3.16 -12.63
CA PRO A 44 8.02 -1.76 -13.05
C PRO A 44 6.80 -1.00 -12.52
N PHE A 45 5.69 -1.70 -12.29
CA PHE A 45 4.46 -1.15 -11.75
C PHE A 45 4.26 -1.64 -10.32
N ALA A 46 4.89 -0.97 -9.36
CA ALA A 46 4.82 -1.31 -7.94
C ALA A 46 4.53 -0.05 -7.11
N TYR A 47 3.30 0.10 -6.65
CA TYR A 47 2.85 1.27 -5.89
C TYR A 47 2.27 0.89 -4.53
N ARG A 48 2.65 1.64 -3.50
CA ARG A 48 1.98 1.64 -2.19
C ARG A 48 1.05 2.84 -2.12
N VAL A 49 -0.19 2.63 -1.70
CA VAL A 49 -1.15 3.68 -1.45
C VAL A 49 -1.33 3.83 0.05
N VAL A 50 -1.14 5.05 0.56
CA VAL A 50 -1.22 5.37 1.99
C VAL A 50 -2.27 6.47 2.20
N HIS A 51 -3.16 6.23 3.17
CA HIS A 51 -4.19 7.19 3.55
C HIS A 51 -3.76 7.96 4.81
N LYS A 52 -3.64 9.28 4.69
CA LYS A 52 -3.49 10.22 5.80
C LYS A 52 -2.46 9.73 6.84
N ASP A 53 -2.90 9.49 8.07
CA ASP A 53 -2.07 9.13 9.22
C ASP A 53 -2.11 7.62 9.48
N ASP A 54 -2.37 6.78 8.47
CA ASP A 54 -2.40 5.32 8.58
C ASP A 54 -1.11 4.81 9.27
N MET A 55 -1.28 4.15 10.41
CA MET A 55 -0.17 3.66 11.22
C MET A 55 0.61 2.52 10.55
N VAL A 56 -0.06 1.69 9.75
CA VAL A 56 0.48 0.40 9.32
C VAL A 56 1.72 0.55 8.43
N PRO A 57 1.80 1.49 7.46
CA PRO A 57 3.01 1.74 6.70
C PRO A 57 4.24 2.09 7.54
N HIS A 58 4.07 2.58 8.76
CA HIS A 58 5.18 2.95 9.63
C HIS A 58 5.70 1.77 10.48
N LEU A 59 5.19 0.56 10.27
CA LEU A 59 5.57 -0.65 11.01
C LEU A 59 6.34 -1.65 10.12
N PRO A 60 7.37 -2.33 10.64
CA PRO A 60 8.12 -1.96 11.84
C PRO A 60 8.75 -0.55 11.71
N PRO A 61 8.80 0.26 12.78
CA PRO A 61 9.46 1.56 12.80
C PRO A 61 10.95 1.47 12.50
N ILE A 62 11.51 2.41 11.71
CA ILE A 62 12.95 2.40 11.38
C ILE A 62 13.82 2.62 12.63
N TRP A 63 13.32 3.40 13.60
CA TRP A 63 14.04 3.71 14.83
C TRP A 63 13.99 2.60 15.89
N LEU A 64 13.11 1.59 15.75
CA LEU A 64 13.10 0.45 16.66
C LEU A 64 14.30 -0.44 16.34
N GLU A 65 15.47 -0.09 16.89
CA GLU A 65 16.70 -0.89 16.89
C GLU A 65 16.53 -2.15 17.77
N MET A 66 15.65 -3.05 17.37
CA MET A 66 15.45 -4.35 18.01
C MET A 66 16.20 -5.45 17.26
N GLY A 67 17.54 -5.41 17.20
CA GLY A 67 18.34 -6.46 16.53
C GLY A 67 18.26 -6.40 15.00
N ASP A 68 18.03 -7.54 14.32
CA ASP A 68 17.96 -7.67 12.84
C ASP A 68 16.82 -6.85 12.16
N TRP A 69 16.06 -6.07 12.92
CA TRP A 69 14.92 -5.26 12.44
C TRP A 69 15.30 -3.81 12.09
N SER A 70 16.56 -3.42 12.25
CA SER A 70 17.06 -2.05 12.06
C SER A 70 17.17 -1.57 10.60
N ASN A 71 16.62 -2.31 9.62
CA ASN A 71 16.82 -2.01 8.21
C ASN A 71 15.59 -2.22 7.33
N TYR A 72 14.40 -2.40 7.93
CA TYR A 72 13.18 -2.54 7.16
C TYR A 72 12.94 -1.26 6.34
N THR A 73 12.80 -1.42 5.03
CA THR A 73 12.73 -0.32 4.08
C THR A 73 11.64 -0.59 3.07
N HIS A 74 10.84 0.42 2.76
CA HIS A 74 9.85 0.36 1.69
C HIS A 74 10.50 0.35 0.30
N HIS A 75 9.83 -0.31 -0.63
CA HIS A 75 10.07 -0.10 -2.06
C HIS A 75 9.61 1.33 -2.45
N LYS A 76 10.22 1.90 -3.50
CA LYS A 76 10.31 3.36 -3.67
C LYS A 76 8.98 4.09 -3.90
N SER A 77 8.08 3.54 -4.71
CA SER A 77 6.94 4.32 -5.21
C SER A 77 5.75 4.32 -4.24
N GLU A 78 5.39 5.52 -3.79
CA GLU A 78 4.31 5.79 -2.85
C GLU A 78 3.33 6.82 -3.39
N ILE A 79 2.05 6.56 -3.19
CA ILE A 79 0.94 7.50 -3.41
C ILE A 79 0.32 7.81 -2.06
N TRP A 80 0.48 9.05 -1.63
CA TRP A 80 -0.01 9.48 -0.34
C TRP A 80 -1.16 10.47 -0.49
N TYR A 81 -2.29 10.13 0.14
CA TYR A 81 -3.45 10.99 0.23
C TYR A 81 -3.52 11.60 1.63
N ASN A 82 -3.00 12.82 1.78
CA ASN A 82 -3.18 13.60 3.00
C ASN A 82 -4.54 14.33 2.99
N ASN A 83 -5.62 13.57 2.82
CA ASN A 83 -7.02 14.00 2.79
C ASN A 83 -7.92 12.77 2.93
N ASN A 84 -9.23 12.92 2.76
CA ASN A 84 -10.22 11.85 2.91
C ASN A 84 -10.31 10.85 1.74
N MET A 85 -9.41 10.92 0.75
CA MET A 85 -9.39 10.07 -0.44
C MET A 85 -10.67 10.08 -1.30
N ALA A 86 -11.58 11.05 -1.14
CA ALA A 86 -12.77 11.10 -1.99
C ALA A 86 -12.38 11.14 -3.49
N VAL A 87 -13.22 10.56 -4.35
CA VAL A 87 -12.91 10.45 -5.79
C VAL A 87 -12.58 11.83 -6.37
N GLY A 88 -11.38 11.96 -6.95
CA GLY A 88 -10.89 13.20 -7.55
C GLY A 88 -10.09 14.10 -6.61
N GLN A 89 -9.90 13.73 -5.35
CA GLN A 89 -9.01 14.43 -4.43
C GLN A 89 -7.53 14.31 -4.88
N PRO A 90 -6.71 15.33 -4.57
CA PRO A 90 -5.30 15.32 -4.92
C PRO A 90 -4.53 14.30 -4.08
N TYR A 91 -3.37 13.90 -4.59
CA TYR A 91 -2.41 13.04 -3.90
C TYR A 91 -0.98 13.55 -4.17
N VAL A 92 -0.05 13.14 -3.34
CA VAL A 92 1.39 13.31 -3.57
C VAL A 92 1.95 11.96 -4.04
N GLU A 93 2.75 11.99 -5.09
CA GLU A 93 3.50 10.83 -5.58
C GLU A 93 4.97 11.01 -5.23
N CYS A 94 5.52 10.04 -4.52
CA CYS A 94 6.95 9.96 -4.23
C CYS A 94 7.51 8.72 -4.94
N ASP A 95 8.55 8.92 -5.74
CA ASP A 95 9.28 7.83 -6.42
C ASP A 95 10.69 7.67 -5.86
N VAL A 96 10.81 7.74 -4.54
CA VAL A 96 12.05 7.57 -3.78
C VAL A 96 11.72 6.88 -2.44
N ASN A 97 12.62 6.03 -1.97
CA ASN A 97 12.45 5.29 -0.71
C ASN A 97 12.32 6.24 0.48
N GLU A 98 11.36 5.94 1.37
CA GLU A 98 11.16 6.62 2.67
C GLU A 98 11.13 8.17 2.55
N SER A 99 10.44 8.70 1.53
CA SER A 99 10.38 10.13 1.26
C SER A 99 9.67 10.93 2.34
N ASN A 100 10.35 11.90 2.94
CA ASN A 100 9.75 12.90 3.84
C ASN A 100 8.81 13.89 3.12
N GLN A 101 8.62 13.79 1.80
CA GLN A 101 7.59 14.52 1.09
C GLN A 101 6.23 13.79 1.10
N CYS A 102 6.22 12.50 1.42
CA CYS A 102 5.03 11.66 1.55
C CYS A 102 4.79 11.25 3.01
N SER A 103 4.19 10.09 3.29
CA SER A 103 3.75 9.74 4.65
C SER A 103 4.90 9.61 5.64
N ASN A 104 6.15 9.39 5.18
CA ASN A 104 7.30 9.22 6.07
C ASN A 104 7.57 10.42 6.99
N GLN A 105 7.04 11.60 6.65
CA GLN A 105 7.09 12.76 7.55
C GLN A 105 6.41 12.54 8.92
N LEU A 106 5.57 11.51 9.03
CA LEU A 106 4.84 11.15 10.25
C LEU A 106 5.57 10.13 11.14
N GLU A 107 6.69 9.55 10.68
CA GLU A 107 7.38 8.45 11.36
C GLU A 107 7.85 8.79 12.80
N GLY A 108 8.13 10.07 13.06
CA GLY A 108 8.54 10.56 14.38
C GLY A 108 7.41 10.66 15.42
N ASN A 109 6.16 10.37 15.03
CA ASN A 109 5.00 10.53 15.89
C ASN A 109 3.99 9.38 15.73
N LEU A 110 4.42 8.17 16.12
CA LEU A 110 3.55 6.99 16.04
C LEU A 110 2.27 7.09 16.90
N PHE A 111 2.23 7.97 17.90
CA PHE A 111 1.07 8.17 18.76
C PHE A 111 -0.06 8.98 18.12
N ASP A 112 0.27 9.80 17.11
CA ASP A 112 -0.71 10.56 16.34
C ASP A 112 -1.19 9.78 15.09
N LEU A 113 -0.67 8.58 14.87
CA LEU A 113 -1.10 7.71 13.78
C LEU A 113 -2.45 7.04 14.10
N SER A 114 -3.19 6.78 13.03
CA SER A 114 -4.59 6.38 13.06
C SER A 114 -4.74 4.95 12.53
N THR A 115 -5.33 4.07 13.34
CA THR A 115 -5.84 2.79 12.85
C THR A 115 -7.10 2.97 12.01
N ILE A 116 -7.81 4.09 12.17
CA ILE A 116 -9.04 4.35 11.42
C ILE A 116 -8.70 4.69 9.97
N ASP A 117 -7.67 5.51 9.73
CA ASP A 117 -7.29 5.88 8.37
C ASP A 117 -6.81 4.65 7.56
N HIS A 118 -6.32 3.60 8.23
CA HIS A 118 -6.03 2.30 7.63
C HIS A 118 -7.26 1.56 7.07
N ASP A 119 -8.45 1.82 7.60
CA ASP A 119 -9.67 1.10 7.22
C ASP A 119 -10.45 1.80 6.11
N TYR A 120 -10.04 2.98 5.63
CA TYR A 120 -10.77 3.75 4.63
C TYR A 120 -9.93 4.07 3.41
N TYR A 121 -10.37 3.63 2.24
CA TYR A 121 -9.73 3.94 0.96
C TYR A 121 -10.79 4.33 -0.07
N PHE A 122 -10.61 5.48 -0.72
CA PHE A 122 -11.54 6.01 -1.73
C PHE A 122 -12.99 6.17 -1.26
N ASN A 123 -13.18 6.61 -0.01
CA ASN A 123 -14.50 6.72 0.65
C ASN A 123 -15.25 5.37 0.75
N ILE A 124 -14.51 4.27 0.73
CA ILE A 124 -15.00 2.92 0.96
C ILE A 124 -14.28 2.39 2.19
N SER A 125 -15.05 1.89 3.16
CA SER A 125 -14.47 1.19 4.29
C SER A 125 -14.06 -0.22 3.85
N VAL A 126 -12.79 -0.56 4.06
CA VAL A 126 -12.16 -1.83 3.69
C VAL A 126 -11.87 -2.69 4.91
N GLY A 127 -12.23 -2.21 6.10
CA GLY A 127 -12.08 -2.91 7.37
C GLY A 127 -12.95 -4.16 7.43
N PHE A 128 -12.37 -5.32 7.11
CA PHE A 128 -13.08 -6.61 7.13
C PHE A 128 -13.67 -6.93 8.51
N SER A 129 -12.97 -6.52 9.57
CA SER A 129 -13.39 -6.78 10.95
C SER A 129 -14.61 -5.96 11.39
N VAL A 130 -14.86 -4.81 10.76
CA VAL A 130 -15.92 -3.87 11.19
C VAL A 130 -17.10 -3.85 10.23
N ASP A 131 -16.87 -4.01 8.91
CA ASP A 131 -17.94 -3.90 7.90
C ASP A 131 -18.40 -5.26 7.34
N GLY A 132 -17.67 -6.34 7.63
CA GLY A 132 -17.97 -7.67 7.11
C GLY A 132 -17.84 -7.76 5.58
N CYS A 133 -18.35 -8.83 4.98
CA CYS A 133 -18.40 -8.96 3.53
C CYS A 133 -19.54 -8.12 2.95
N PRO A 134 -19.29 -7.11 2.10
CA PRO A 134 -20.36 -6.54 1.30
C PRO A 134 -20.84 -7.63 0.33
N ASN A 135 -22.05 -8.14 0.55
CA ASN A 135 -22.77 -9.17 -0.22
C ASN A 135 -22.64 -10.64 0.23
N TYR A 136 -22.88 -10.97 1.51
CA TYR A 136 -23.35 -12.33 1.82
C TYR A 136 -24.86 -12.44 1.54
N ASN A 137 -25.23 -12.88 0.33
CA ASN A 137 -26.60 -13.27 0.00
C ASN A 137 -26.58 -14.77 -0.38
N PRO A 138 -27.11 -15.69 0.44
CA PRO A 138 -26.97 -17.14 0.21
C PRO A 138 -27.75 -17.68 -0.99
N GLY A 139 -28.29 -16.81 -1.86
CA GLY A 139 -28.95 -17.17 -3.11
C GLY A 139 -29.02 -16.06 -4.17
N GLY A 140 -28.25 -14.98 -4.07
CA GLY A 140 -28.35 -13.82 -4.97
C GLY A 140 -27.10 -13.60 -5.82
N ARG A 141 -27.27 -13.45 -7.14
CA ARG A 141 -26.19 -13.04 -8.07
C ARG A 141 -25.45 -11.81 -7.53
N ALA A 142 -24.12 -11.84 -7.61
CA ALA A 142 -23.26 -10.72 -7.32
C ALA A 142 -23.77 -9.45 -8.02
N SER A 143 -24.22 -8.46 -7.24
CA SER A 143 -24.47 -7.13 -7.78
C SER A 143 -23.14 -6.58 -8.26
N HIS A 144 -23.08 -6.22 -9.54
CA HIS A 144 -22.00 -5.44 -10.13
C HIS A 144 -21.71 -4.23 -9.23
N VAL A 145 -20.63 -4.30 -8.46
CA VAL A 145 -19.96 -3.09 -8.00
C VAL A 145 -19.43 -2.46 -9.27
N GLY A 146 -20.04 -1.35 -9.67
CA GLY A 146 -19.72 -0.65 -10.90
C GLY A 146 -18.21 -0.51 -11.03
N GLU A 147 -17.72 -0.86 -12.22
CA GLU A 147 -16.33 -0.76 -12.65
C GLU A 147 -15.88 0.71 -12.61
N THR A 148 -15.67 1.21 -11.39
CA THR A 148 -15.14 2.54 -11.16
C THR A 148 -13.67 2.41 -11.45
N ARG A 149 -13.30 2.68 -12.70
CA ARG A 149 -11.92 2.79 -13.13
C ARG A 149 -11.25 3.83 -12.24
N HIS A 150 -10.51 3.35 -11.25
CA HIS A 150 -9.78 4.20 -10.31
C HIS A 150 -8.79 4.98 -11.17
N LYS A 151 -9.04 6.28 -11.31
CA LYS A 151 -8.37 7.17 -12.29
C LYS A 151 -6.83 7.18 -12.13
N PHE A 152 -6.35 6.73 -10.97
CA PHE A 152 -4.95 6.47 -10.68
C PHE A 152 -4.35 5.30 -11.50
N MET A 153 -5.07 4.19 -11.67
CA MET A 153 -4.57 2.95 -12.27
C MET A 153 -4.48 2.95 -13.81
N LEU A 154 -4.88 4.04 -14.47
CA LEU A 154 -4.96 4.15 -15.93
C LEU A 154 -3.97 5.14 -16.55
N LYS A 155 -3.06 5.73 -15.77
CA LYS A 155 -2.09 6.70 -16.31
C LYS A 155 -0.80 6.09 -16.84
N HIS A 156 -0.53 4.79 -16.64
CA HIS A 156 0.67 4.11 -17.14
C HIS A 156 0.38 2.68 -17.63
#